data_AF-A0A2A5DWF6-F1
#
_entry.id   AF-A0A2A5DWF6-F1
#
_cell.length_a   1.000
_cell.length_b   1.000
_cell.length_c   1.000
_cell.angle_alpha   90.00
_cell.angle_beta   90.00
_cell.angle_gamma   90.00
#
_symmetry.space_group_name_H-M   'P 1'
#
loop_
_entity.id
_entity.type
_entity.pdbx_description
1 polymer ?
#
loop_
_entity_poly.entity_id
_entity_poly.type
_entity_poly.pdbx_seq_one_letter_code
_entity_poly.pdbx_strand_id
1 'polypeptide(L)'
;MDKDGDYIGPMLSWSVITEKVKLDADAARLTQMVDNMPINVMMCDPKTLEINYINQTSIDTLKTLEHLLPVKADALLGQCIDIFHKNPTHQRKLLADPKNLPHQARIQIGDETLDLKVSAIMDKDGGYIGPMLSWSVITNIVTMTNNFERHVKGVVQTVASASTELQASAEEMSSIAKRTSEQSASVSAAAEEATTNVQTVAAAAEELSSSISEISRQVSKSSEVAQNAVTQAEETNVTVEGLAEAAQKIGDVVSLINDIAGQTNLLALNATIEAARAGDAGRGFAVVASEVKNLANQTAKATEEIGNQISAIQGATGEAVSAIKGIGSTIKEINEIAASIASAVEEQGAATSEISRNVQEAATGTQEVTGTISQVAAAADEAGQSAGQVLEAASELSQQSETLGKEIAAFINKE
;
A
#
# COMPACT_ATOMS: atom_id res chain seq x y z
N MET A 1 -48.38 109.93 46.64
CA MET A 1 -49.40 110.55 47.51
C MET A 1 -48.66 111.34 48.58
N ASP A 2 -49.16 112.50 48.99
CA ASP A 2 -48.61 113.25 50.12
C ASP A 2 -49.19 112.74 51.46
N LYS A 3 -48.91 113.45 52.55
CA LYS A 3 -49.30 113.03 53.91
C LYS A 3 -50.81 113.16 54.17
N ASP A 4 -51.56 113.84 53.31
CA ASP A 4 -53.02 114.02 53.40
C ASP A 4 -53.79 113.12 52.41
N GLY A 5 -53.09 112.25 51.68
CA GLY A 5 -53.70 111.29 50.77
C GLY A 5 -53.98 111.83 49.37
N ASP A 6 -53.46 113.01 49.02
CA ASP A 6 -53.62 113.57 47.68
C ASP A 6 -52.57 113.01 46.71
N TYR A 7 -53.03 112.71 45.49
CA TYR A 7 -52.23 112.10 44.43
C TYR A 7 -51.25 113.13 43.82
N ILE A 8 -49.97 113.07 44.22
CA ILE A 8 -48.90 113.96 43.73
C ILE A 8 -48.26 113.58 42.37
N GLY A 9 -48.84 112.63 41.62
CA GLY A 9 -48.32 112.19 40.31
C GLY A 9 -47.51 110.88 40.34
N PRO A 10 -47.24 110.25 39.18
CA PRO A 10 -46.58 108.96 39.11
C PRO A 10 -45.08 109.07 39.38
N MET A 11 -44.56 108.16 40.21
CA MET A 11 -43.13 107.96 40.43
C MET A 11 -42.65 106.80 39.54
N LEU A 12 -41.73 107.08 38.62
CA LEU A 12 -41.09 106.06 37.81
C LEU A 12 -39.77 105.65 38.47
N SER A 13 -39.63 104.38 38.83
CA SER A 13 -38.38 103.77 39.27
C SER A 13 -37.88 102.86 38.15
N TRP A 14 -36.67 103.08 37.66
CA TRP A 14 -35.99 102.17 36.76
C TRP A 14 -34.64 101.76 37.36
N SER A 15 -34.25 100.51 37.13
CA SER A 15 -32.91 99.99 37.43
C SER A 15 -32.31 99.41 36.15
N VAL A 16 -31.03 99.64 35.92
CA VAL A 16 -30.31 99.06 34.78
C VAL A 16 -30.05 97.59 35.11
N ILE A 17 -30.85 96.69 34.55
CA ILE A 17 -30.78 95.23 34.80
C ILE A 17 -30.03 94.48 33.69
N THR A 18 -29.38 95.17 32.76
CA THR A 18 -28.76 94.59 31.56
C THR A 18 -27.78 93.46 31.87
N GLU A 19 -26.96 93.60 32.91
CA GLU A 19 -25.99 92.59 33.33
C GLU A 19 -26.66 91.38 33.97
N LYS A 20 -27.72 91.61 34.76
CA LYS A 20 -28.53 90.54 35.37
C LYS A 20 -29.26 89.72 34.29
N VAL A 21 -29.87 90.37 33.31
CA VAL A 21 -30.54 89.69 32.18
C VAL A 21 -29.54 88.90 31.34
N LYS A 22 -28.31 89.41 31.15
CA LYS A 22 -27.25 88.68 30.45
C LYS A 22 -26.79 87.44 31.22
N LEU A 23 -26.58 87.56 32.53
CA LEU A 23 -26.26 86.42 33.40
C LEU A 23 -27.38 85.38 33.44
N ASP A 24 -28.65 85.80 33.50
CA ASP A 24 -29.81 84.91 33.46
C ASP A 24 -29.93 84.20 32.09
N ALA A 25 -29.65 84.91 30.99
CA ALA A 25 -29.63 84.33 29.64
C ALA A 25 -28.47 83.34 29.43
N ASP A 26 -27.28 83.65 29.94
CA ASP A 26 -26.10 82.77 29.89
C ASP A 26 -26.31 81.53 30.77
N ALA A 27 -26.93 81.68 31.94
CA ALA A 27 -27.31 80.56 32.81
C ALA A 27 -28.38 79.66 32.15
N ALA A 28 -29.43 80.25 31.57
CA ALA A 28 -30.45 79.51 30.83
C ALA A 28 -29.85 78.73 29.64
N ARG A 29 -28.88 79.33 28.95
CA ARG A 29 -28.13 78.68 27.86
C ARG A 29 -27.31 77.49 28.36
N LEU A 30 -26.61 77.62 29.49
CA LEU A 30 -25.84 76.51 30.09
C LEU A 30 -26.75 75.37 30.54
N THR A 31 -27.88 75.67 31.18
CA THR A 31 -28.89 74.65 31.53
C THR A 31 -29.42 73.95 30.28
N GLN A 32 -29.78 74.70 29.24
CA GLN A 32 -30.24 74.11 27.98
C GLN A 32 -29.16 73.25 27.30
N MET A 33 -27.87 73.61 27.44
CA MET A 33 -26.77 72.78 26.94
C MET A 33 -26.70 71.45 27.68
N VAL A 34 -26.77 71.45 29.01
CA VAL A 34 -26.71 70.22 29.82
C VAL A 34 -27.97 69.36 29.65
N ASP A 35 -29.14 69.97 29.48
CA ASP A 35 -30.40 69.27 29.20
C ASP A 35 -30.42 68.56 27.85
N ASN A 36 -29.68 69.06 26.86
CA ASN A 36 -29.54 68.44 25.55
C ASN A 36 -28.28 67.58 25.41
N MET A 37 -27.50 67.36 26.48
CA MET A 37 -26.37 66.44 26.43
C MET A 37 -26.86 64.99 26.41
N PRO A 38 -26.28 64.11 25.56
CA PRO A 38 -26.68 62.70 25.46
C PRO A 38 -26.22 61.84 26.66
N ILE A 39 -25.89 62.47 27.79
CA ILE A 39 -25.39 61.82 29.01
C ILE A 39 -26.38 62.14 30.12
N ASN A 40 -26.74 61.12 30.90
CA ASN A 40 -27.59 61.34 32.06
C ASN A 40 -26.78 62.04 33.15
N VAL A 41 -27.21 63.23 33.56
CA VAL A 41 -26.60 64.02 34.62
C VAL A 41 -27.60 64.33 35.73
N MET A 42 -27.19 64.09 36.96
CA MET A 42 -27.93 64.45 38.18
C MET A 42 -26.97 65.08 39.19
N MET A 43 -27.40 66.12 39.91
CA MET A 43 -26.66 66.69 41.04
C MET A 43 -27.54 66.72 42.29
N CYS A 44 -26.89 66.67 43.43
CA CYS A 44 -27.55 66.88 44.72
C CYS A 44 -26.80 67.89 45.57
N ASP A 45 -27.51 68.45 46.55
CA ASP A 45 -26.92 69.33 47.56
C ASP A 45 -25.93 68.53 48.45
N PRO A 46 -24.74 69.07 48.75
CA PRO A 46 -23.67 68.32 49.43
C PRO A 46 -23.99 68.00 50.90
N LYS A 47 -24.96 68.67 51.53
CA LYS A 47 -25.30 68.48 52.94
C LYS A 47 -26.54 67.59 53.11
N THR A 48 -27.59 67.91 52.38
CA THR A 48 -28.87 67.20 52.46
C THR A 48 -28.90 65.96 51.56
N LEU A 49 -28.12 65.98 50.47
CA LEU A 49 -28.18 65.07 49.33
C LEU A 49 -29.55 65.05 48.64
N GLU A 50 -30.30 66.15 48.74
CA GLU A 50 -31.49 66.37 47.91
C GLU A 50 -31.07 66.68 46.48
N ILE A 51 -31.68 65.98 45.52
CA ILE A 51 -31.44 66.17 44.10
C ILE A 51 -31.88 67.58 43.74
N ASN A 52 -30.93 68.46 43.45
CA ASN A 52 -31.18 69.86 43.12
C ASN A 52 -31.12 70.13 41.62
N TYR A 53 -30.60 69.18 40.83
CA TYR A 53 -30.59 69.24 39.38
C TYR A 53 -30.66 67.84 38.76
N ILE A 54 -31.41 67.72 37.68
CA ILE A 54 -31.48 66.54 36.83
C ILE A 54 -31.75 67.00 35.41
N ASN A 55 -30.96 66.52 34.45
CA ASN A 55 -31.11 66.92 33.05
C ASN A 55 -32.24 66.14 32.36
N GLN A 56 -32.78 66.66 31.26
CA GLN A 56 -33.91 66.04 30.55
C GLN A 56 -33.60 64.59 30.12
N THR A 57 -32.39 64.32 29.62
CA THR A 57 -31.97 62.96 29.23
C THR A 57 -32.02 61.97 30.40
N SER A 58 -31.66 62.38 31.62
CA SER A 58 -31.81 61.54 32.81
C SER A 58 -33.26 61.22 33.12
N ILE A 59 -34.15 62.21 33.03
CA ILE A 59 -35.59 61.99 33.26
C ILE A 59 -36.14 61.01 32.23
N ASP A 60 -35.81 61.19 30.95
CA ASP A 60 -36.28 60.33 29.86
C ASP A 60 -35.76 58.89 30.02
N THR A 61 -34.49 58.73 30.40
CA THR A 61 -33.89 57.41 30.68
C THR A 61 -34.50 56.78 31.93
N LEU A 62 -34.73 57.54 33.01
CA LEU A 62 -35.33 57.02 34.23
C LEU A 62 -36.81 56.66 34.04
N LYS A 63 -37.52 57.28 33.09
CA LYS A 63 -38.88 56.89 32.70
C LYS A 63 -38.92 55.48 32.09
N THR A 64 -37.91 55.09 31.31
CA THR A 64 -37.85 53.71 30.80
C THR A 64 -37.60 52.69 31.93
N LEU A 65 -36.88 53.13 32.97
CA LEU A 65 -36.56 52.34 34.16
C LEU A 65 -37.57 52.50 35.30
N GLU A 66 -38.69 53.23 35.10
CA GLU A 66 -39.57 53.69 36.19
C GLU A 66 -40.14 52.53 37.03
N HIS A 67 -40.34 51.37 36.41
CA HIS A 67 -40.79 50.14 37.06
C HIS A 67 -39.79 49.55 38.08
N LEU A 68 -38.52 49.98 38.02
CA LEU A 68 -37.44 49.58 38.93
C LEU A 68 -37.09 50.66 39.95
N LEU A 69 -37.70 51.84 39.86
CA LEU A 69 -37.39 52.98 40.72
C LEU A 69 -38.31 53.02 41.94
N PRO A 70 -37.81 53.51 43.10
CA PRO A 70 -38.62 53.65 44.32
C PRO A 70 -39.69 54.75 44.21
N VAL A 71 -39.52 55.69 43.27
CA VAL A 71 -40.44 56.80 43.00
C VAL A 71 -40.47 57.10 41.50
N LYS A 72 -41.52 57.79 41.04
CA LYS A 72 -41.65 58.22 39.65
C LYS A 72 -40.52 59.15 39.23
N ALA A 73 -40.06 59.05 37.98
CA ALA A 73 -38.94 59.84 37.47
C ALA A 73 -39.18 61.36 37.58
N ASP A 74 -40.40 61.84 37.26
CA ASP A 74 -40.76 63.25 37.35
C ASP A 74 -40.81 63.77 38.81
N ALA A 75 -40.83 62.88 39.80
CA ALA A 75 -40.89 63.22 41.22
C ALA A 75 -39.51 63.16 41.91
N LEU A 76 -38.43 62.95 41.16
CA LEU A 76 -37.08 62.80 41.71
C LEU A 76 -36.42 64.12 42.12
N LEU A 77 -36.74 65.21 41.43
CA LEU A 77 -36.21 66.52 41.79
C LEU A 77 -36.70 66.92 43.19
N GLY A 78 -35.77 67.29 44.06
CA GLY A 78 -36.03 67.60 45.47
C GLY A 78 -36.08 66.38 46.40
N GLN A 79 -35.98 65.15 45.90
CA GLN A 79 -35.86 63.95 46.74
C GLN A 79 -34.42 63.73 47.17
N CYS A 80 -34.24 63.13 48.36
CA CYS A 80 -32.92 62.71 48.79
C CYS A 80 -32.48 61.43 48.05
N ILE A 81 -31.24 61.39 47.56
CA ILE A 81 -30.71 60.20 46.85
C ILE A 81 -30.66 58.94 47.72
N ASP A 82 -30.82 59.06 49.04
CA ASP A 82 -30.90 57.94 49.98
C ASP A 82 -31.96 56.90 49.58
N ILE A 83 -33.01 57.34 48.87
CA ILE A 83 -34.07 56.45 48.37
C ILE A 83 -33.54 55.33 47.45
N PHE A 84 -32.39 55.55 46.80
CA PHE A 84 -31.75 54.56 45.93
C PHE A 84 -30.78 53.62 46.67
N HIS A 85 -30.49 53.87 47.95
CA HIS A 85 -29.38 53.23 48.65
C HIS A 85 -29.85 52.41 49.86
N LYS A 86 -29.51 51.12 49.89
CA LYS A 86 -29.80 50.23 51.03
C LYS A 86 -29.05 50.64 52.32
N ASN A 87 -27.89 51.30 52.20
CA ASN A 87 -27.12 51.81 53.34
C ASN A 87 -26.77 53.29 53.15
N PRO A 88 -27.73 54.21 53.33
CA PRO A 88 -27.55 55.65 53.10
C PRO A 88 -26.33 56.27 53.78
N THR A 89 -25.96 55.76 54.97
CA THR A 89 -24.82 56.28 55.74
C THR A 89 -23.49 56.12 55.02
N HIS A 90 -23.35 55.11 54.17
CA HIS A 90 -22.13 54.88 53.39
C HIS A 90 -21.99 55.91 52.28
N GLN A 91 -23.03 56.10 51.45
CA GLN A 91 -23.01 57.08 50.36
C GLN A 91 -22.90 58.51 50.87
N ARG A 92 -23.55 58.82 52.00
CA ARG A 92 -23.38 60.11 52.67
C ARG A 92 -21.93 60.40 53.03
N LYS A 93 -21.20 59.43 53.59
CA LYS A 93 -19.76 59.60 53.91
C LYS A 93 -18.91 59.74 52.64
N LEU A 94 -19.21 58.96 51.61
CA LEU A 94 -18.49 58.99 50.35
C LEU A 94 -18.62 60.36 49.67
N LEU A 95 -19.85 60.87 49.52
CA LEU A 95 -20.15 62.08 48.77
C LEU A 95 -19.89 63.39 49.54
N ALA A 96 -19.76 63.31 50.87
CA ALA A 96 -19.52 64.48 51.73
C ALA A 96 -18.10 65.05 51.59
N ASP A 97 -17.10 64.21 51.27
CA ASP A 97 -15.72 64.66 51.04
C ASP A 97 -15.39 64.61 49.55
N PRO A 98 -15.13 65.76 48.89
CA PRO A 98 -14.77 65.78 47.47
C PRO A 98 -13.50 64.99 47.15
N LYS A 99 -12.62 64.69 48.14
CA LYS A 99 -11.43 63.85 47.94
C LYS A 99 -11.74 62.38 47.65
N ASN A 100 -12.94 61.93 47.98
CA ASN A 100 -13.41 60.58 47.64
C ASN A 100 -13.91 60.49 46.20
N LEU A 101 -13.94 61.62 45.47
CA LEU A 101 -14.41 61.73 44.11
C LEU A 101 -13.23 62.03 43.15
N PRO A 102 -13.22 61.48 41.92
CA PRO A 102 -14.32 60.77 41.29
C PRO A 102 -14.49 59.34 41.81
N HIS A 103 -15.74 58.92 41.96
CA HIS A 103 -16.11 57.54 42.27
C HIS A 103 -16.81 56.92 41.08
N GLN A 104 -16.43 55.71 40.70
CA GLN A 104 -17.06 54.96 39.60
C GLN A 104 -17.62 53.65 40.12
N ALA A 105 -18.80 53.28 39.64
CA ALA A 105 -19.45 52.03 39.99
C ALA A 105 -20.32 51.55 38.83
N ARG A 106 -20.24 50.26 38.51
CA ARG A 106 -21.27 49.58 37.73
C ARG A 106 -22.24 48.91 38.69
N ILE A 107 -23.53 49.16 38.52
CA ILE A 107 -24.57 48.56 39.36
C ILE A 107 -25.59 47.87 38.48
N GLN A 108 -26.19 46.82 39.02
CA GLN A 108 -27.28 46.11 38.37
C GLN A 108 -28.59 46.47 39.07
N ILE A 109 -29.57 46.91 38.29
CA ILE A 109 -30.91 47.26 38.74
C ILE A 109 -31.88 46.46 37.88
N GLY A 110 -32.55 45.47 38.48
CA GLY A 110 -33.34 44.51 37.70
C GLY A 110 -32.46 43.81 36.67
N ASP A 111 -32.90 43.82 35.41
CA ASP A 111 -32.15 43.27 34.27
C ASP A 111 -31.16 44.28 33.66
N GLU A 112 -31.15 45.53 34.14
CA GLU A 112 -30.38 46.63 33.56
C GLU A 112 -29.05 46.84 34.30
N THR A 113 -27.96 47.05 33.56
CA THR A 113 -26.64 47.42 34.07
C THR A 113 -26.39 48.88 33.80
N LEU A 114 -26.12 49.63 34.86
CA LEU A 114 -25.82 51.06 34.80
C LEU A 114 -24.33 51.27 35.08
N ASP A 115 -23.69 52.14 34.31
CA ASP A 115 -22.35 52.65 34.57
C ASP A 115 -22.45 54.05 35.15
N LEU A 116 -21.94 54.23 36.36
CA LEU A 116 -22.07 55.46 37.15
C LEU A 116 -20.69 56.06 37.40
N LYS A 117 -20.60 57.37 37.23
CA LYS A 117 -19.45 58.18 37.63
C LYS A 117 -19.93 59.39 38.39
N VAL A 118 -19.49 59.49 39.64
CA VAL A 118 -19.73 60.66 40.48
C VAL A 118 -18.47 61.52 40.51
N SER A 119 -18.60 62.81 40.21
CA SER A 119 -17.49 63.79 40.20
C SER A 119 -17.82 64.96 41.11
N ALA A 120 -16.82 65.51 41.80
CA ALA A 120 -17.01 66.70 42.63
C ALA A 120 -17.11 67.96 41.75
N ILE A 121 -18.12 68.79 41.98
CA ILE A 121 -18.23 70.11 41.37
C ILE A 121 -17.80 71.17 42.36
N MET A 122 -16.90 72.04 41.90
CA MET A 122 -16.26 73.09 42.69
C MET A 122 -16.66 74.45 42.16
N ASP A 123 -16.80 75.44 43.04
CA ASP A 123 -16.97 76.83 42.64
C ASP A 123 -15.63 77.46 42.21
N LYS A 124 -15.69 78.72 41.75
CA LYS A 124 -14.53 79.50 41.30
C LYS A 124 -13.48 79.78 42.40
N ASP A 125 -13.88 79.69 43.67
CA ASP A 125 -13.09 79.99 44.85
C ASP A 125 -12.60 78.69 45.55
N GLY A 126 -12.88 77.51 44.97
CA GLY A 126 -12.47 76.20 45.48
C GLY A 126 -13.42 75.58 46.51
N GLY A 127 -14.62 76.14 46.70
CA GLY A 127 -15.68 75.59 47.54
C GLY A 127 -16.39 74.42 46.85
N TYR A 128 -16.75 73.39 47.63
CA TYR A 128 -17.46 72.22 47.11
C TYR A 128 -18.95 72.54 46.93
N ILE A 129 -19.40 72.56 45.67
CA ILE A 129 -20.80 72.82 45.30
C ILE A 129 -21.65 71.57 45.51
N GLY A 130 -21.12 70.40 45.16
CA GLY A 130 -21.83 69.12 45.32
C GLY A 130 -21.36 68.04 44.36
N PRO A 131 -21.82 66.79 44.55
CA PRO A 131 -21.52 65.70 43.66
C PRO A 131 -22.38 65.78 42.40
N MET A 132 -21.76 65.56 41.24
CA MET A 132 -22.44 65.33 39.98
C MET A 132 -22.33 63.85 39.60
N LEU A 133 -23.46 63.18 39.48
CA LEU A 133 -23.57 61.85 38.91
C LEU A 133 -23.78 61.96 37.41
N SER A 134 -22.84 61.45 36.63
CA SER A 134 -23.02 61.12 35.22
C SER A 134 -23.18 59.60 35.06
N TRP A 135 -24.17 59.14 34.29
CA TRP A 135 -24.41 57.70 34.13
C TRP A 135 -25.00 57.30 32.77
N SER A 136 -24.89 56.02 32.43
CA SER A 136 -25.46 55.43 31.21
C SER A 136 -25.95 54.00 31.47
N VAL A 137 -26.93 53.55 30.69
CA VAL A 137 -27.38 52.16 30.67
C VAL A 137 -26.54 51.39 29.67
N ILE A 138 -25.79 50.39 30.14
CA ILE A 138 -24.83 49.61 29.35
C ILE A 138 -25.22 48.14 29.18
N THR A 139 -26.44 47.75 29.58
CA THR A 139 -26.96 46.38 29.54
C THR A 139 -26.77 45.68 28.20
N ASN A 140 -27.11 46.37 27.10
CA ASN A 140 -26.95 45.83 25.75
C ASN A 140 -25.48 45.56 25.43
N ILE A 141 -24.58 46.45 25.83
CA ILE A 141 -23.14 46.29 25.61
C ILE A 141 -22.63 45.07 26.38
N VAL A 142 -22.94 44.98 27.69
CA VAL A 142 -22.53 43.85 28.53
C VAL A 142 -23.06 42.52 27.99
N THR A 143 -24.34 42.49 27.58
CA THR A 143 -24.97 41.28 27.05
C THR A 143 -24.37 40.87 25.71
N MET A 144 -24.11 41.83 24.81
CA MET A 144 -23.44 41.58 23.53
C MET A 144 -22.02 41.07 23.74
N THR A 145 -21.25 41.68 24.65
CA THR A 145 -19.88 41.25 24.98
C THR A 145 -19.86 39.83 25.54
N ASN A 146 -20.76 39.50 26.47
CA ASN A 146 -20.86 38.15 27.03
C ASN A 146 -21.27 37.09 25.98
N ASN A 147 -22.21 37.41 25.10
CA ASN A 147 -22.60 36.50 24.02
C ASN A 147 -21.48 36.33 23.00
N PHE A 148 -20.80 37.42 22.63
CA PHE A 148 -19.63 37.37 21.77
C PHE A 148 -18.53 36.48 22.37
N GLU A 149 -18.20 36.66 23.66
CA GLU A 149 -17.23 35.80 24.36
C GLU A 149 -17.59 34.32 24.24
N ARG A 150 -18.83 33.97 24.56
CA ARG A 150 -19.29 32.58 24.57
C ARG A 150 -19.20 31.97 23.16
N HIS A 151 -19.62 32.70 22.15
CA HIS A 151 -19.57 32.24 20.76
C HIS A 151 -18.13 32.04 20.29
N VAL A 152 -17.25 33.02 20.54
CA VAL A 152 -15.84 32.93 20.12
C VAL A 152 -15.11 31.83 20.88
N LYS A 153 -15.31 31.68 22.19
CA LYS A 153 -14.78 30.54 22.96
C LYS A 153 -15.22 29.20 22.38
N GLY A 154 -16.51 29.07 22.03
CA GLY A 154 -17.04 27.86 21.40
C GLY A 154 -16.36 27.54 20.07
N VAL A 155 -16.16 28.54 19.21
CA VAL A 155 -15.44 28.37 17.93
C VAL A 155 -13.98 27.98 18.16
N VAL A 156 -13.27 28.71 19.03
CA VAL A 156 -11.86 28.42 19.37
C VAL A 156 -11.69 26.99 19.90
N GLN A 157 -12.57 26.55 20.79
CA GLN A 157 -12.52 25.19 21.34
C GLN A 157 -12.80 24.12 20.27
N THR A 158 -13.71 24.41 19.34
CA THR A 158 -13.99 23.52 18.19
C THR A 158 -12.79 23.41 17.27
N VAL A 159 -12.16 24.54 16.92
CA VAL A 159 -10.96 24.56 16.06
C VAL A 159 -9.78 23.87 16.74
N ALA A 160 -9.57 24.09 18.03
CA ALA A 160 -8.51 23.41 18.80
C ALA A 160 -8.70 21.89 18.84
N SER A 161 -9.95 21.43 19.02
CA SER A 161 -10.28 20.00 19.01
C SER A 161 -10.05 19.39 17.63
N ALA A 162 -10.56 20.02 16.57
CA ALA A 162 -10.35 19.58 15.19
C ALA A 162 -8.87 19.57 14.79
N SER A 163 -8.08 20.54 15.27
CA SER A 163 -6.63 20.58 15.05
C SER A 163 -5.93 19.40 15.72
N THR A 164 -6.34 19.03 16.94
CA THR A 164 -5.79 17.86 17.64
C THR A 164 -6.12 16.56 16.90
N GLU A 165 -7.33 16.41 16.39
CA GLU A 165 -7.74 15.25 15.59
C GLU A 165 -6.95 15.17 14.26
N LEU A 166 -6.72 16.30 13.61
CA LEU A 166 -5.89 16.38 12.40
C LEU A 166 -4.44 16.00 12.68
N GLN A 167 -3.86 16.44 13.80
CA GLN A 167 -2.50 16.05 14.20
C GLN A 167 -2.39 14.53 14.37
N ALA A 168 -3.31 13.93 15.13
CA ALA A 168 -3.33 12.49 15.34
C ALA A 168 -3.47 11.71 14.02
N SER A 169 -4.36 12.17 13.14
CA SER A 169 -4.57 11.55 11.82
C SER A 169 -3.34 11.66 10.91
N ALA A 170 -2.64 12.80 10.96
CA ALA A 170 -1.42 13.03 10.20
C ALA A 170 -0.25 12.16 10.72
N GLU A 171 -0.08 12.03 12.03
CA GLU A 171 0.92 11.13 12.62
C GLU A 171 0.67 9.67 12.25
N GLU A 172 -0.59 9.21 12.29
CA GLU A 172 -0.97 7.86 11.85
C GLU A 172 -0.68 7.66 10.36
N MET A 173 -1.04 8.62 9.51
CA MET A 173 -0.77 8.56 8.07
C MET A 173 0.74 8.50 7.77
N SER A 174 1.55 9.29 8.49
CA SER A 174 3.02 9.26 8.38
C SER A 174 3.59 7.89 8.79
N SER A 175 3.06 7.28 9.85
CA SER A 175 3.43 5.93 10.27
C SER A 175 3.08 4.86 9.23
N ILE A 176 1.88 4.94 8.63
CA ILE A 176 1.43 4.04 7.57
C ILE A 176 2.30 4.18 6.32
N ALA A 177 2.59 5.42 5.91
CA ALA A 177 3.49 5.73 4.80
C ALA A 177 4.87 5.09 5.00
N LYS A 178 5.49 5.29 6.17
CA LYS A 178 6.78 4.71 6.50
C LYS A 178 6.76 3.18 6.44
N ARG A 179 5.77 2.55 7.06
CA ARG A 179 5.63 1.08 7.05
C ARG A 179 5.43 0.55 5.63
N THR A 180 4.67 1.26 4.80
CA THR A 180 4.45 0.89 3.39
C THR A 180 5.76 0.97 2.61
N SER A 181 6.58 2.00 2.82
CA SER A 181 7.90 2.13 2.21
C SER A 181 8.85 0.98 2.62
N GLU A 182 8.90 0.63 3.90
CA GLU A 182 9.69 -0.51 4.40
C GLU A 182 9.23 -1.87 3.81
N GLN A 183 7.91 -2.07 3.69
CA GLN A 183 7.34 -3.26 3.06
C GLN A 183 7.65 -3.30 1.56
N SER A 184 7.55 -2.17 0.87
CA SER A 184 7.91 -2.04 -0.55
C SER A 184 9.38 -2.39 -0.80
N ALA A 185 10.30 -1.94 0.07
CA ALA A 185 11.71 -2.32 -0.03
C ALA A 185 11.92 -3.84 0.14
N SER A 186 11.19 -4.46 1.07
CA SER A 186 11.26 -5.91 1.28
C SER A 186 10.74 -6.71 0.08
N VAL A 187 9.63 -6.25 -0.53
CA VAL A 187 9.08 -6.86 -1.74
C VAL A 187 10.02 -6.68 -2.94
N SER A 188 10.66 -5.51 -3.07
CA SER A 188 11.68 -5.27 -4.10
C SER A 188 12.85 -6.25 -3.99
N ALA A 189 13.38 -6.46 -2.78
CA ALA A 189 14.46 -7.42 -2.55
C ALA A 189 14.04 -8.85 -2.92
N ALA A 190 12.82 -9.25 -2.55
CA ALA A 190 12.28 -10.57 -2.92
C ALA A 190 12.09 -10.72 -4.44
N ALA A 191 11.72 -9.66 -5.15
CA ALA A 191 11.60 -9.67 -6.61
C ALA A 191 12.96 -9.76 -7.32
N GLU A 192 14.01 -9.12 -6.78
CA GLU A 192 15.39 -9.27 -7.26
C GLU A 192 15.91 -10.70 -7.06
N GLU A 193 15.63 -11.31 -5.90
CA GLU A 193 15.97 -12.71 -5.64
C GLU A 193 15.22 -13.65 -6.60
N ALA A 194 13.92 -13.42 -6.81
CA ALA A 194 13.12 -14.18 -7.77
C ALA A 194 13.69 -14.05 -9.19
N THR A 195 14.13 -12.86 -9.60
CA THR A 195 14.77 -12.63 -10.90
C THR A 195 16.04 -13.48 -11.05
N THR A 196 16.87 -13.54 -10.01
CA THR A 196 18.09 -14.38 -9.98
C THR A 196 17.75 -15.88 -10.11
N ASN A 197 16.70 -16.33 -9.41
CA ASN A 197 16.24 -17.71 -9.51
C ASN A 197 15.73 -18.04 -10.92
N VAL A 198 14.95 -17.15 -11.52
CA VAL A 198 14.45 -17.31 -12.90
C VAL A 198 15.60 -17.38 -13.91
N GLN A 199 16.64 -16.56 -13.77
CA GLN A 199 17.85 -16.64 -14.61
C GLN A 199 18.59 -17.98 -14.46
N THR A 200 18.62 -18.52 -13.24
CA THR A 200 19.23 -19.84 -12.98
C THR A 200 18.44 -20.96 -13.68
N VAL A 201 17.11 -20.92 -13.62
CA VAL A 201 16.25 -21.88 -14.34
C VAL A 201 16.39 -21.72 -15.86
N ALA A 202 16.54 -20.49 -16.36
CA ALA A 202 16.79 -20.22 -17.78
C ALA A 202 18.07 -20.92 -18.27
N ALA A 203 19.17 -20.75 -17.54
CA ALA A 203 20.45 -21.39 -17.85
C ALA A 203 20.33 -22.93 -17.84
N ALA A 204 19.62 -23.49 -16.85
CA ALA A 204 19.37 -24.93 -16.79
C ALA A 204 18.52 -25.43 -17.97
N ALA A 205 17.53 -24.65 -18.42
CA ALA A 205 16.71 -24.99 -19.58
C ALA A 205 17.53 -24.96 -20.89
N GLU A 206 18.45 -24.01 -21.04
CA GLU A 206 19.40 -23.96 -22.17
C GLU A 206 20.34 -25.19 -22.18
N GLU A 207 20.87 -25.57 -21.01
CA GLU A 207 21.73 -26.76 -20.86
C GLU A 207 20.97 -28.06 -21.16
N LEU A 208 19.71 -28.17 -20.72
CA LEU A 208 18.83 -29.29 -21.07
C LEU A 208 18.56 -29.34 -22.58
N SER A 209 18.29 -28.21 -23.23
CA SER A 209 18.07 -28.14 -24.68
C SER A 209 19.30 -28.64 -25.46
N SER A 210 20.50 -28.24 -25.02
CA SER A 210 21.76 -28.75 -25.59
C SER A 210 21.91 -30.26 -25.39
N SER A 211 21.62 -30.76 -24.18
CA SER A 211 21.68 -32.18 -23.85
C SER A 211 20.70 -33.02 -24.66
N ILE A 212 19.46 -32.54 -24.84
CA ILE A 212 18.42 -33.18 -25.67
C ILE A 212 18.88 -33.26 -27.12
N SER A 213 19.48 -32.20 -27.65
CA SER A 213 20.02 -32.19 -29.01
C SER A 213 21.14 -33.22 -29.21
N GLU A 214 22.03 -33.37 -28.23
CA GLU A 214 23.08 -34.39 -28.27
C GLU A 214 22.50 -35.81 -28.17
N ILE A 215 21.55 -36.04 -27.25
CA ILE A 215 20.88 -37.34 -27.11
C ILE A 215 20.18 -37.71 -28.41
N SER A 216 19.46 -36.78 -29.04
CA SER A 216 18.80 -36.99 -30.33
C SER A 216 19.78 -37.44 -31.42
N ARG A 217 20.96 -36.79 -31.48
CA ARG A 217 22.05 -37.18 -32.39
C ARG A 217 22.58 -38.59 -32.10
N GLN A 218 22.79 -38.93 -30.82
CA GLN A 218 23.26 -40.25 -30.41
C GLN A 218 22.26 -41.37 -30.70
N VAL A 219 20.96 -41.10 -30.53
CA VAL A 219 19.88 -42.05 -30.83
C VAL A 219 19.80 -42.30 -32.32
N SER A 220 19.86 -41.25 -33.14
CA SER A 220 19.92 -41.37 -34.61
C SER A 220 21.14 -42.18 -35.05
N LYS A 221 22.31 -41.95 -34.44
CA LYS A 221 23.51 -42.73 -34.75
C LYS A 221 23.37 -44.19 -34.34
N SER A 222 22.74 -44.47 -33.21
CA SER A 222 22.48 -45.84 -32.73
C SER A 222 21.55 -46.60 -33.67
N SER A 223 20.49 -45.94 -34.19
CA SER A 223 19.60 -46.53 -35.19
C SER A 223 20.33 -46.84 -36.50
N GLU A 224 21.20 -45.94 -36.97
CA GLU A 224 22.05 -46.19 -38.16
C GLU A 224 22.97 -47.40 -37.96
N VAL A 225 23.64 -47.50 -36.80
CA VAL A 225 24.52 -48.63 -36.47
C VAL A 225 23.72 -49.94 -36.38
N ALA A 226 22.55 -49.92 -35.75
CA ALA A 226 21.67 -51.10 -35.69
C ALA A 226 21.25 -51.54 -37.10
N GLN A 227 20.84 -50.61 -37.96
CA GLN A 227 20.44 -50.93 -39.33
C GLN A 227 21.60 -51.53 -40.14
N ASN A 228 22.82 -51.00 -40.01
CA ASN A 228 24.00 -51.56 -40.65
C ASN A 228 24.32 -52.97 -40.12
N ALA A 229 24.15 -53.20 -38.82
CA ALA A 229 24.37 -54.52 -38.22
C ALA A 229 23.33 -55.56 -38.67
N VAL A 230 22.07 -55.17 -38.93
CA VAL A 230 21.06 -56.04 -39.55
C VAL A 230 21.53 -56.48 -40.93
N THR A 231 21.94 -55.55 -41.80
CA THR A 231 22.45 -55.86 -43.13
C THR A 231 23.63 -56.81 -43.07
N GLN A 232 24.58 -56.58 -42.16
CA GLN A 232 25.76 -57.43 -42.01
C GLN A 232 25.42 -58.85 -41.49
N ALA A 233 24.42 -58.96 -40.60
CA ALA A 233 23.92 -60.25 -40.15
C ALA A 233 23.24 -61.03 -41.31
N GLU A 234 22.47 -60.35 -42.15
CA GLU A 234 21.85 -60.94 -43.34
C GLU A 234 22.89 -61.44 -44.36
N GLU A 235 23.91 -60.64 -44.66
CA GLU A 235 25.02 -61.04 -45.55
C GLU A 235 25.79 -62.26 -45.00
N THR A 236 26.01 -62.28 -43.68
CA THR A 236 26.65 -63.41 -43.00
C THR A 236 25.78 -64.66 -43.08
N ASN A 237 24.45 -64.51 -42.88
CA ASN A 237 23.50 -65.62 -42.99
C ASN A 237 23.56 -66.25 -44.39
N VAL A 238 23.57 -65.45 -45.46
CA VAL A 238 23.68 -65.94 -46.85
C VAL A 238 24.99 -66.71 -47.07
N THR A 239 26.09 -66.20 -46.54
CA THR A 239 27.41 -66.85 -46.67
C THR A 239 27.44 -68.23 -45.97
N VAL A 240 26.87 -68.31 -44.77
CA VAL A 240 26.82 -69.55 -43.97
C VAL A 240 25.81 -70.55 -44.56
N GLU A 241 24.68 -70.09 -45.10
CA GLU A 241 23.75 -70.94 -45.85
C GLU A 241 24.40 -71.54 -47.10
N GLY A 242 25.22 -70.76 -47.82
CA GLY A 242 26.02 -71.27 -48.94
C GLY A 242 27.02 -72.35 -48.51
N LEU A 243 27.62 -72.22 -47.32
CA LEU A 243 28.50 -73.23 -46.74
C LEU A 243 27.73 -74.53 -46.40
N ALA A 244 26.51 -74.39 -45.86
CA ALA A 244 25.63 -75.53 -45.56
C ALA A 244 25.28 -76.30 -46.83
N GLU A 245 24.94 -75.58 -47.92
CA GLU A 245 24.64 -76.18 -49.22
C GLU A 245 25.87 -76.89 -49.81
N ALA A 246 27.07 -76.29 -49.70
CA ALA A 246 28.31 -76.90 -50.15
C ALA A 246 28.63 -78.18 -49.36
N ALA A 247 28.45 -78.17 -48.03
CA ALA A 247 28.63 -79.35 -47.19
C ALA A 247 27.63 -80.46 -47.56
N GLN A 248 26.38 -80.13 -47.88
CA GLN A 248 25.40 -81.08 -48.38
C GLN A 248 25.85 -81.74 -49.70
N LYS A 249 26.29 -80.95 -50.68
CA LYS A 249 26.80 -81.48 -51.95
C LYS A 249 28.00 -82.41 -51.75
N ILE A 250 28.90 -82.08 -50.83
CA ILE A 250 30.03 -82.96 -50.50
C ILE A 250 29.51 -84.25 -49.85
N GLY A 251 28.54 -84.19 -48.95
CA GLY A 251 27.90 -85.36 -48.37
C GLY A 251 27.30 -86.30 -49.42
N ASP A 252 26.60 -85.76 -50.41
CA ASP A 252 26.03 -86.53 -51.52
C ASP A 252 27.14 -87.23 -52.35
N VAL A 253 28.25 -86.53 -52.61
CA VAL A 253 29.42 -87.10 -53.32
C VAL A 253 30.08 -88.21 -52.49
N VAL A 254 30.24 -88.01 -51.18
CA VAL A 254 30.83 -89.02 -50.27
C VAL A 254 29.97 -90.29 -50.24
N SER A 255 28.64 -90.15 -50.21
CA SER A 255 27.72 -91.29 -50.31
C SER A 255 27.91 -92.06 -51.62
N LEU A 256 28.01 -91.35 -52.75
CA LEU A 256 28.25 -91.99 -54.05
C LEU A 256 29.60 -92.74 -54.09
N ILE A 257 30.66 -92.17 -53.51
CA ILE A 257 31.98 -92.84 -53.46
C ILE A 257 31.89 -94.10 -52.59
N ASN A 258 31.17 -94.04 -51.47
CA ASN A 258 30.96 -95.21 -50.60
C ASN A 258 30.20 -96.33 -51.35
N ASP A 259 29.18 -95.98 -52.14
CA ASP A 259 28.45 -96.93 -52.98
C ASP A 259 29.36 -97.57 -54.05
N ILE A 260 30.21 -96.77 -54.70
CA ILE A 260 31.20 -97.25 -55.69
C ILE A 260 32.23 -98.18 -55.01
N ALA A 261 32.70 -97.85 -53.81
CA ALA A 261 33.60 -98.71 -53.04
C ALA A 261 32.94 -100.05 -52.70
N GLY A 262 31.67 -100.03 -52.31
CA GLY A 262 30.85 -101.24 -52.10
C GLY A 262 30.72 -102.10 -53.36
N GLN A 263 30.42 -101.49 -54.51
CA GLN A 263 30.36 -102.19 -55.80
C GLN A 263 31.73 -102.76 -56.20
N THR A 264 32.80 -101.99 -56.00
CA THR A 264 34.19 -102.40 -56.30
C THR A 264 34.61 -103.60 -55.45
N ASN A 265 34.24 -103.61 -54.16
CA ASN A 265 34.48 -104.73 -53.26
C ASN A 265 33.72 -106.00 -53.72
N LEU A 266 32.48 -105.86 -54.18
CA LEU A 266 31.70 -106.97 -54.74
C LEU A 266 32.30 -107.50 -56.06
N LEU A 267 32.74 -106.61 -56.95
CA LEU A 267 33.44 -106.96 -58.19
C LEU A 267 34.74 -107.71 -57.91
N ALA A 268 35.54 -107.22 -56.96
CA ALA A 268 36.79 -107.84 -56.54
C ALA A 268 36.55 -109.21 -55.87
N LEU A 269 35.48 -109.36 -55.11
CA LEU A 269 35.07 -110.65 -54.55
C LEU A 269 34.72 -111.66 -55.65
N ASN A 270 33.92 -111.25 -56.64
CA ASN A 270 33.58 -112.10 -57.79
C ASN A 270 34.83 -112.52 -58.57
N ALA A 271 35.77 -111.58 -58.79
CA ALA A 271 37.05 -111.87 -59.44
C ALA A 271 37.92 -112.84 -58.63
N THR A 272 37.91 -112.72 -57.29
CA THR A 272 38.63 -113.64 -56.39
C THR A 272 38.06 -115.06 -56.49
N ILE A 273 36.72 -115.20 -56.55
CA ILE A 273 36.04 -116.49 -56.72
C ILE A 273 36.41 -117.12 -58.06
N GLU A 274 36.36 -116.36 -59.16
CA GLU A 274 36.68 -116.89 -60.48
C GLU A 274 38.17 -117.23 -60.63
N ALA A 275 39.06 -116.46 -59.99
CA ALA A 275 40.49 -116.75 -59.92
C ALA A 275 40.79 -118.04 -59.13
N ALA A 276 40.05 -118.30 -58.04
CA ALA A 276 40.14 -119.56 -57.30
C ALA A 276 39.64 -120.75 -58.15
N ARG A 277 38.64 -120.52 -59.01
CA ARG A 277 38.06 -121.50 -59.93
C ARG A 277 39.02 -121.91 -61.06
N ALA A 278 39.89 -121.00 -61.48
CA ALA A 278 40.92 -121.23 -62.50
C ALA A 278 42.18 -121.96 -61.99
N GLY A 279 42.26 -122.30 -60.69
CA GLY A 279 43.36 -123.08 -60.10
C GLY A 279 44.72 -122.39 -60.21
N ASP A 280 45.78 -123.14 -60.54
CA ASP A 280 47.15 -122.61 -60.60
C ASP A 280 47.34 -121.49 -61.66
N ALA A 281 46.54 -121.48 -62.72
CA ALA A 281 46.57 -120.43 -63.75
C ALA A 281 45.98 -119.09 -63.27
N GLY A 282 45.14 -119.11 -62.23
CA GLY A 282 44.46 -117.94 -61.68
C GLY A 282 45.19 -117.23 -60.53
N ARG A 283 46.33 -117.75 -60.05
CA ARG A 283 47.04 -117.23 -58.87
C ARG A 283 47.39 -115.74 -58.95
N GLY A 284 47.87 -115.27 -60.10
CA GLY A 284 48.18 -113.85 -60.31
C GLY A 284 46.94 -112.95 -60.26
N PHE A 285 45.83 -113.41 -60.84
CA PHE A 285 44.53 -112.72 -60.79
C PHE A 285 43.94 -112.71 -59.38
N ALA A 286 44.11 -113.79 -58.61
CA ALA A 286 43.64 -113.85 -57.22
C ALA A 286 44.34 -112.81 -56.32
N VAL A 287 45.64 -112.58 -56.52
CA VAL A 287 46.40 -111.56 -55.77
C VAL A 287 45.89 -110.16 -56.12
N VAL A 288 45.72 -109.84 -57.41
CA VAL A 288 45.19 -108.54 -57.84
C VAL A 288 43.76 -108.33 -57.33
N ALA A 289 42.90 -109.34 -57.42
CA ALA A 289 41.53 -109.25 -56.92
C ALA A 289 41.48 -109.04 -55.39
N SER A 290 42.36 -109.69 -54.63
CA SER A 290 42.50 -109.46 -53.20
C SER A 290 42.99 -108.05 -52.87
N GLU A 291 43.91 -107.50 -53.65
CA GLU A 291 44.43 -106.14 -53.45
C GLU A 291 43.36 -105.08 -53.76
N VAL A 292 42.62 -105.25 -54.86
CA VAL A 292 41.47 -104.38 -55.20
C VAL A 292 40.39 -104.45 -54.12
N LYS A 293 40.11 -105.64 -53.58
CA LYS A 293 39.17 -105.82 -52.47
C LYS A 293 39.63 -105.05 -51.21
N ASN A 294 40.92 -105.12 -50.89
CA ASN A 294 41.49 -104.43 -49.75
C ASN A 294 41.41 -102.91 -49.91
N LEU A 295 41.78 -102.41 -51.11
CA LEU A 295 41.68 -100.99 -51.45
C LEU A 295 40.23 -100.49 -51.36
N ALA A 296 39.26 -101.26 -51.87
CA ALA A 296 37.86 -100.91 -51.79
C ALA A 296 37.35 -100.82 -50.34
N ASN A 297 37.77 -101.73 -49.46
CA ASN A 297 37.44 -101.65 -48.02
C ASN A 297 38.10 -100.44 -47.35
N GLN A 298 39.35 -100.11 -47.70
CA GLN A 298 40.02 -98.91 -47.20
C GLN A 298 39.30 -97.63 -47.68
N THR A 299 38.87 -97.59 -48.95
CA THR A 299 38.09 -96.48 -49.50
C THR A 299 36.76 -96.33 -48.76
N ALA A 300 36.01 -97.42 -48.56
CA ALA A 300 34.73 -97.39 -47.83
C ALA A 300 34.90 -96.85 -46.41
N LYS A 301 35.93 -97.31 -45.69
CA LYS A 301 36.25 -96.82 -44.34
C LYS A 301 36.62 -95.33 -44.34
N ALA A 302 37.46 -94.90 -45.29
CA ALA A 302 37.85 -93.49 -45.40
C ALA A 302 36.64 -92.60 -45.75
N THR A 303 35.72 -93.07 -46.61
CA THR A 303 34.48 -92.33 -46.92
C THR A 303 33.53 -92.27 -45.74
N GLU A 304 33.46 -93.30 -44.89
CA GLU A 304 32.68 -93.28 -43.66
C GLU A 304 33.22 -92.22 -42.68
N GLU A 305 34.55 -92.16 -42.50
CA GLU A 305 35.21 -91.14 -41.68
C GLU A 305 34.95 -89.72 -42.22
N ILE A 306 35.05 -89.51 -43.54
CA ILE A 306 34.71 -88.22 -44.17
C ILE A 306 33.22 -87.89 -43.99
N GLY A 307 32.34 -88.87 -44.13
CA GLY A 307 30.89 -88.70 -43.94
C GLY A 307 30.57 -88.17 -42.54
N ASN A 308 31.17 -88.76 -41.51
CA ASN A 308 31.05 -88.28 -40.13
C ASN A 308 31.54 -86.82 -39.97
N GLN A 309 32.65 -86.46 -40.63
CA GLN A 309 33.18 -85.10 -40.60
C GLN A 309 32.25 -84.10 -41.31
N ILE A 310 31.64 -84.49 -42.43
CA ILE A 310 30.66 -83.66 -43.15
C ILE A 310 29.41 -83.45 -42.30
N SER A 311 28.89 -84.50 -41.65
CA SER A 311 27.75 -84.36 -40.74
C SER A 311 28.05 -83.42 -39.57
N ALA A 312 29.27 -83.47 -39.01
CA ALA A 312 29.70 -82.53 -37.97
C ALA A 312 29.74 -81.08 -38.50
N ILE A 313 30.25 -80.85 -39.72
CA ILE A 313 30.28 -79.53 -40.36
C ILE A 313 28.86 -79.01 -40.61
N GLN A 314 27.96 -79.84 -41.11
CA GLN A 314 26.55 -79.48 -41.32
C GLN A 314 25.87 -79.09 -40.01
N GLY A 315 26.09 -79.85 -38.94
CA GLY A 315 25.59 -79.53 -37.61
C GLY A 315 26.08 -78.18 -37.11
N ALA A 316 27.40 -77.94 -37.15
CA ALA A 316 28.00 -76.67 -36.73
C ALA A 316 27.52 -75.48 -37.57
N THR A 317 27.28 -75.69 -38.87
CA THR A 317 26.77 -74.65 -39.77
C THR A 317 25.30 -74.34 -39.46
N GLY A 318 24.49 -75.36 -39.15
CA GLY A 318 23.11 -75.18 -38.68
C GLY A 318 23.02 -74.38 -37.37
N GLU A 319 23.89 -74.69 -36.40
CA GLU A 319 24.01 -73.91 -35.16
C GLU A 319 24.39 -72.46 -35.43
N ALA A 320 25.35 -72.23 -36.35
CA ALA A 320 25.78 -70.88 -36.74
C ALA A 320 24.64 -70.06 -37.38
N VAL A 321 23.86 -70.65 -38.30
CA VAL A 321 22.67 -70.01 -38.89
C VAL A 321 21.66 -69.62 -37.80
N SER A 322 21.39 -70.51 -36.84
CA SER A 322 20.46 -70.19 -35.74
C SER A 322 20.97 -69.05 -34.87
N ALA A 323 22.27 -69.01 -34.58
CA ALA A 323 22.88 -67.94 -33.80
C ALA A 323 22.80 -66.59 -34.54
N ILE A 324 23.07 -66.55 -35.85
CA ILE A 324 22.99 -65.34 -36.66
C ILE A 324 21.55 -64.79 -36.70
N LYS A 325 20.54 -65.67 -36.84
CA LYS A 325 19.13 -65.26 -36.76
C LYS A 325 18.77 -64.67 -35.39
N GLY A 326 19.29 -65.24 -34.31
CA GLY A 326 19.12 -64.69 -32.95
C GLY A 326 19.74 -63.29 -32.79
N ILE A 327 20.95 -63.09 -33.34
CA ILE A 327 21.60 -61.79 -33.39
C ILE A 327 20.76 -60.78 -34.18
N GLY A 328 20.26 -61.15 -35.36
CA GLY A 328 19.38 -60.30 -36.17
C GLY A 328 18.12 -59.87 -35.42
N SER A 329 17.47 -60.78 -34.69
CA SER A 329 16.31 -60.45 -33.85
C SER A 329 16.66 -59.46 -32.74
N THR A 330 17.80 -59.65 -32.07
CA THR A 330 18.27 -58.76 -31.00
C THR A 330 18.56 -57.36 -31.53
N ILE A 331 19.19 -57.25 -32.70
CA ILE A 331 19.48 -55.95 -33.33
C ILE A 331 18.18 -55.23 -33.75
N LYS A 332 17.18 -55.98 -34.22
CA LYS A 332 15.86 -55.41 -34.52
C LYS A 332 15.20 -54.80 -33.27
N GLU A 333 15.26 -55.50 -32.14
CA GLU A 333 14.77 -54.99 -30.86
C GLU A 333 15.51 -53.72 -30.43
N ILE A 334 16.84 -53.65 -30.63
CA ILE A 334 17.63 -52.42 -30.40
C ILE A 334 17.12 -51.25 -31.25
N ASN A 335 16.78 -51.48 -32.52
CA ASN A 335 16.25 -50.43 -33.39
C ASN A 335 14.86 -49.93 -32.92
N GLU A 336 13.98 -50.84 -32.48
CA GLU A 336 12.68 -50.48 -31.90
C GLU A 336 12.82 -49.66 -30.60
N ILE A 337 13.78 -50.01 -29.75
CA ILE A 337 14.12 -49.24 -28.55
C ILE A 337 14.64 -47.85 -28.92
N ALA A 338 15.55 -47.76 -29.91
CA ALA A 338 16.08 -46.47 -30.36
C ALA A 338 14.96 -45.55 -30.89
N ALA A 339 14.01 -46.08 -31.65
CA ALA A 339 12.83 -45.34 -32.11
C ALA A 339 11.98 -44.82 -30.93
N SER A 340 11.77 -45.66 -29.91
CA SER A 340 11.02 -45.26 -28.71
C SER A 340 11.71 -44.15 -27.92
N ILE A 341 13.04 -44.22 -27.79
CA ILE A 341 13.84 -43.17 -27.15
C ILE A 341 13.76 -41.88 -27.98
N ALA A 342 13.83 -41.95 -29.30
CA ALA A 342 13.73 -40.77 -30.16
C ALA A 342 12.42 -40.00 -29.92
N SER A 343 11.29 -40.71 -29.86
CA SER A 343 9.99 -40.08 -29.55
C SER A 343 9.96 -39.44 -28.16
N ALA A 344 10.53 -40.10 -27.14
CA ALA A 344 10.61 -39.54 -25.80
C ALA A 344 11.51 -38.28 -25.74
N VAL A 345 12.59 -38.26 -26.52
CA VAL A 345 13.51 -37.11 -26.62
C VAL A 345 12.83 -35.92 -27.33
N GLU A 346 12.02 -36.17 -28.36
CA GLU A 346 11.20 -35.13 -29.00
C GLU A 346 10.20 -34.51 -28.01
N GLU A 347 9.52 -35.32 -27.20
CA GLU A 347 8.60 -34.86 -26.16
C GLU A 347 9.33 -34.04 -25.08
N GLN A 348 10.51 -34.50 -24.63
CA GLN A 348 11.36 -33.73 -23.71
C GLN A 348 11.80 -32.39 -24.31
N GLY A 349 12.10 -32.35 -25.62
CA GLY A 349 12.44 -31.11 -26.32
C GLY A 349 11.29 -30.10 -26.33
N ALA A 350 10.06 -30.57 -26.56
CA ALA A 350 8.86 -29.73 -26.49
C ALA A 350 8.63 -29.19 -25.06
N ALA A 351 8.71 -30.05 -24.05
CA ALA A 351 8.55 -29.65 -22.65
C ALA A 351 9.62 -28.64 -22.20
N THR A 352 10.88 -28.84 -22.62
CA THR A 352 11.98 -27.91 -22.29
C THR A 352 11.79 -26.55 -22.97
N SER A 353 11.28 -26.54 -24.19
CA SER A 353 10.93 -25.30 -24.90
C SER A 353 9.80 -24.53 -24.20
N GLU A 354 8.80 -25.25 -23.67
CA GLU A 354 7.72 -24.67 -22.88
C GLU A 354 8.23 -24.10 -21.54
N ILE A 355 9.13 -24.81 -20.86
CA ILE A 355 9.82 -24.30 -19.66
C ILE A 355 10.56 -23.00 -19.96
N SER A 356 11.34 -22.95 -21.04
CA SER A 356 12.08 -21.74 -21.45
C SER A 356 11.14 -20.55 -21.67
N ARG A 357 10.00 -20.79 -22.35
CA ARG A 357 8.97 -19.76 -22.53
C ARG A 357 8.38 -19.28 -21.19
N ASN A 358 7.98 -20.20 -20.32
CA ASN A 358 7.41 -19.86 -19.01
C ASN A 358 8.39 -19.09 -18.12
N VAL A 359 9.67 -19.43 -18.20
CA VAL A 359 10.76 -18.71 -17.52
C VAL A 359 10.88 -17.27 -18.04
N GLN A 360 10.76 -17.05 -19.35
CA GLN A 360 10.77 -15.70 -19.93
C GLN A 360 9.55 -14.86 -19.50
N GLU A 361 8.37 -15.49 -19.42
CA GLU A 361 7.16 -14.85 -18.91
C GLU A 361 7.31 -14.49 -17.42
N ALA A 362 7.85 -15.40 -16.60
CA ALA A 362 8.16 -15.15 -15.19
C ALA A 362 9.21 -14.05 -14.98
N ALA A 363 10.23 -13.98 -15.83
CA ALA A 363 11.23 -12.90 -15.82
C ALA A 363 10.58 -11.53 -16.08
N THR A 364 9.64 -11.49 -17.03
CA THR A 364 8.91 -10.26 -17.35
C THR A 364 8.00 -9.85 -16.18
N GLY A 365 7.27 -10.81 -15.58
CA GLY A 365 6.42 -10.55 -14.42
C GLY A 365 7.19 -10.08 -13.19
N THR A 366 8.38 -10.63 -12.92
CA THR A 366 9.24 -10.18 -11.81
C THR A 366 9.76 -8.75 -12.03
N GLN A 367 10.13 -8.38 -13.27
CA GLN A 367 10.48 -7.00 -13.61
C GLN A 367 9.30 -6.02 -13.45
N GLU A 368 8.09 -6.43 -13.84
CA GLU A 368 6.89 -5.64 -13.66
C GLU A 368 6.61 -5.39 -12.17
N VAL A 369 6.71 -6.43 -11.33
CA VAL A 369 6.57 -6.29 -9.87
C VAL A 369 7.57 -5.29 -9.29
N THR A 370 8.84 -5.34 -9.71
CA THR A 370 9.87 -4.37 -9.30
C THR A 370 9.51 -2.93 -9.71
N GLY A 371 8.96 -2.76 -10.91
CA GLY A 371 8.47 -1.45 -11.38
C GLY A 371 7.27 -0.94 -10.57
N THR A 372 6.28 -1.80 -10.33
CA THR A 372 5.09 -1.45 -9.55
C THR A 372 5.44 -1.13 -8.09
N ILE A 373 6.31 -1.92 -7.46
CA ILE A 373 6.66 -1.69 -6.06
C ILE A 373 7.48 -0.41 -5.86
N SER A 374 8.28 -0.03 -6.86
CA SER A 374 8.96 1.27 -6.88
C SER A 374 7.96 2.43 -6.90
N GLN A 375 6.86 2.30 -7.65
CA GLN A 375 5.79 3.30 -7.68
C GLN A 375 5.02 3.35 -6.35
N VAL A 376 4.76 2.20 -5.73
CA VAL A 376 4.12 2.14 -4.40
C VAL A 376 5.00 2.80 -3.34
N ALA A 377 6.32 2.57 -3.37
CA ALA A 377 7.26 3.24 -2.47
C ALA A 377 7.24 4.77 -2.66
N ALA A 378 7.22 5.25 -3.91
CA ALA A 378 7.12 6.68 -4.21
C ALA A 378 5.80 7.30 -3.70
N ALA A 379 4.67 6.62 -3.93
CA ALA A 379 3.37 7.07 -3.44
C ALA A 379 3.29 7.10 -1.91
N ALA A 380 3.93 6.14 -1.23
CA ALA A 380 4.05 6.14 0.22
C ALA A 380 4.89 7.34 0.72
N ASP A 381 5.98 7.68 0.04
CA ASP A 381 6.80 8.85 0.38
C ASP A 381 6.02 10.17 0.22
N GLU A 382 5.25 10.31 -0.88
CA GLU A 382 4.37 11.45 -1.13
C GLU A 382 3.26 11.57 -0.07
N ALA A 383 2.64 10.45 0.33
CA ALA A 383 1.67 10.42 1.42
C ALA A 383 2.30 10.83 2.77
N GLY A 384 3.53 10.39 3.04
CA GLY A 384 4.29 10.80 4.22
C GLY A 384 4.60 12.30 4.25
N GLN A 385 4.96 12.87 3.10
CA GLN A 385 5.19 14.32 2.97
C GLN A 385 3.89 15.11 3.17
N SER A 386 2.79 14.67 2.55
CA SER A 386 1.47 15.29 2.69
C SER A 386 0.98 15.26 4.14
N ALA A 387 1.18 14.13 4.83
CA ALA A 387 0.90 14.01 6.25
C ALA A 387 1.73 15.00 7.08
N GLY A 388 3.02 15.20 6.76
CA GLY A 388 3.86 16.22 7.39
C GLY A 388 3.31 17.64 7.24
N GLN A 389 2.80 17.99 6.05
CA GLN A 389 2.18 19.30 5.81
C GLN A 389 0.87 19.49 6.60
N VAL A 390 0.04 18.44 6.70
CA VAL A 390 -1.18 18.47 7.51
C VAL A 390 -0.85 18.63 8.99
N LEU A 391 0.18 17.93 9.48
CA LEU A 391 0.65 18.03 10.85
C LEU A 391 1.10 19.47 11.20
N GLU A 392 1.87 20.09 10.30
CA GLU A 392 2.32 21.48 10.44
C GLU A 392 1.14 22.45 10.47
N ALA A 393 0.22 22.36 9.50
CA ALA A 393 -0.96 23.22 9.43
C ALA A 393 -1.88 23.06 10.65
N ALA A 394 -2.05 21.83 11.14
CA ALA A 394 -2.85 21.56 12.34
C ALA A 394 -2.16 22.08 13.62
N SER A 395 -0.82 22.01 13.69
CA SER A 395 -0.04 22.64 14.76
C SER A 395 -0.21 24.16 14.77
N GLU A 396 -0.13 24.81 13.60
CA GLU A 396 -0.38 26.25 13.48
C GLU A 396 -1.80 26.63 13.89
N LEU A 397 -2.83 25.90 13.43
CA LEU A 397 -4.23 26.15 13.82
C LEU A 397 -4.46 26.02 15.32
N SER A 398 -3.83 25.03 15.97
CA SER A 398 -3.88 24.85 17.42
C SER A 398 -3.27 26.06 18.14
N GLN A 399 -2.09 26.52 17.70
CA GLN A 399 -1.40 27.68 18.27
C GLN A 399 -2.17 29.00 18.04
N GLN A 400 -2.77 29.18 16.87
CA GLN A 400 -3.61 30.33 16.57
C GLN A 400 -4.90 30.33 17.39
N SER A 401 -5.49 29.16 17.62
CA SER A 401 -6.67 29.00 18.49
C SER A 401 -6.33 29.38 19.93
N GLU A 402 -5.19 28.93 20.45
CA GLU A 402 -4.74 29.28 21.80
C GLU A 402 -4.46 30.79 21.92
N THR A 403 -3.84 31.38 20.90
CA THR A 403 -3.56 32.82 20.85
C THR A 403 -4.85 33.64 20.82
N LEU A 404 -5.82 33.28 19.96
CA LEU A 404 -7.12 33.93 19.89
C LEU A 404 -7.87 33.82 21.23
N GLY A 405 -7.83 32.66 21.88
CA GLY A 405 -8.41 32.47 23.22
C GLY A 405 -7.81 33.42 24.27
N LYS A 406 -6.49 33.62 24.24
CA LYS A 406 -5.78 34.56 25.13
C LYS A 406 -6.14 36.02 24.83
N GLU A 407 -6.17 36.42 23.57
CA GLU A 407 -6.51 37.79 23.15
C GLU A 407 -7.95 38.16 23.54
N ILE A 408 -8.90 37.24 23.37
CA ILE A 408 -10.30 37.47 23.77
C ILE A 408 -10.42 37.60 25.28
N ALA A 409 -9.75 36.75 26.05
CA ALA A 409 -9.74 36.86 27.51
C ALA A 409 -9.09 38.17 27.98
N ALA A 410 -8.03 38.63 27.31
CA ALA A 410 -7.37 39.89 27.60
C ALA A 410 -8.23 41.11 27.25
N PHE A 411 -8.98 41.05 26.13
CA PHE A 411 -9.90 42.09 25.71
C PHE A 411 -11.01 42.31 26.74
N ILE A 412 -11.61 41.23 27.24
CA ILE A 412 -12.72 41.30 28.21
C ILE A 412 -12.25 41.77 29.59
N ASN A 413 -11.03 41.40 30.00
CA ASN A 413 -10.47 41.84 31.28
C ASN A 413 -9.94 43.29 31.28
N LYS A 414 -9.95 43.98 30.12
CA LYS A 414 -9.53 45.38 29.99
C LYS A 414 -10.68 46.40 30.10
N GLU A 415 -11.93 45.96 30.13
CA GLU A 415 -13.13 46.79 30.38
C GLU A 415 -13.73 46.52 31.76
#